data_AF-A0A846HTP4-F1
#
_entry.id   AF-A0A846HTP4-F1
#
_cell.length_a   1.000
_cell.length_b   1.000
_cell.length_c   1.000
_cell.angle_alpha   90.00
_cell.angle_beta   90.00
_cell.angle_gamma   90.00
#
_symmetry.space_group_name_H-M   'P 1'
#
loop_
_entity.id
_entity.type
_entity.pdbx_description
1 polymer ?
#
loop_
_entity_poly.entity_id
_entity_poly.type
_entity_poly.pdbx_seq_one_letter_code
_entity_poly.pdbx_strand_id
1 'polypeptide(L)'
;MFIFGKKKKILIAFAAQTADTLFSQAPPALVEKHRLEKSKQATKQFHASVEDALMRVAQFKASEKPGIYGKAKLHLVFANRLKELGYPDEVANEINAYILTKTP
;
A
#
# COMPACT_ATOMS: atom_id res chain seq x y z
N MET A 1 -8.49 16.47 -25.36
CA MET A 1 -8.94 15.34 -24.50
C MET A 1 -7.79 14.47 -23.94
N PHE A 2 -6.52 14.93 -23.94
CA PHE A 2 -5.34 14.07 -23.70
C PHE A 2 -4.79 14.02 -22.25
N ILE A 3 -5.35 14.80 -21.32
CA ILE A 3 -4.76 14.98 -19.97
C ILE A 3 -5.27 13.93 -18.97
N PHE A 4 -6.50 13.44 -19.14
CA PHE A 4 -7.13 12.48 -18.22
C PHE A 4 -6.42 11.11 -18.17
N GLY A 5 -5.90 10.63 -19.31
CA GLY A 5 -5.21 9.34 -19.38
C GLY A 5 -3.86 9.33 -18.63
N LYS A 6 -3.12 10.45 -18.64
CA LYS A 6 -1.80 10.55 -17.99
C LYS A 6 -1.92 10.50 -16.46
N LYS A 7 -2.85 11.25 -15.87
CA LYS A 7 -3.09 11.24 -14.41
C LYS A 7 -3.52 9.87 -13.90
N LYS A 8 -4.36 9.16 -14.66
CA LYS A 8 -4.77 7.79 -14.33
C LYS A 8 -3.58 6.82 -14.33
N LYS A 9 -2.68 6.91 -15.32
CA LYS A 9 -1.47 6.07 -15.38
C LYS A 9 -0.54 6.34 -14.20
N ILE A 10 -0.31 7.60 -13.84
CA ILE A 10 0.54 8.00 -12.71
C ILE A 10 0.00 7.41 -11.41
N LEU A 11 -1.31 7.51 -11.16
CA LEU A 11 -1.95 6.97 -9.97
C LEU A 11 -1.81 5.44 -9.86
N ILE A 12 -2.01 4.73 -10.96
CA ILE A 12 -1.86 3.26 -10.99
C ILE A 12 -0.40 2.87 -10.75
N ALA A 13 0.54 3.55 -11.42
CA ALA A 13 1.96 3.30 -11.26
C ALA A 13 2.43 3.57 -9.82
N PHE A 14 1.98 4.68 -9.22
CA PHE A 14 2.25 5.02 -7.83
C PHE A 14 1.74 3.95 -6.86
N ALA A 15 0.49 3.50 -7.04
CA ALA A 15 -0.11 2.48 -6.19
C ALA A 15 0.66 1.15 -6.25
N ALA A 16 1.00 0.71 -7.47
CA ALA A 16 1.77 -0.51 -7.68
C ALA A 16 3.19 -0.40 -7.09
N GLN A 17 3.89 0.71 -7.35
CA GLN A 17 5.24 0.96 -6.83
C GLN A 17 5.27 1.03 -5.29
N THR A 18 4.23 1.60 -4.68
CA THR A 18 4.13 1.63 -3.21
C THR A 18 3.98 0.21 -2.64
N ALA A 19 3.20 -0.65 -3.28
CA ALA A 19 3.08 -2.06 -2.90
C ALA A 19 4.40 -2.83 -3.11
N ASP A 20 5.10 -2.61 -4.23
CA ASP A 20 6.40 -3.23 -4.51
C ASP A 20 7.48 -2.77 -3.49
N THR A 21 7.43 -1.51 -3.06
CA THR A 21 8.31 -0.96 -2.02
C THR A 21 8.03 -1.62 -0.68
N LEU A 22 6.75 -1.74 -0.30
CA LEU A 22 6.35 -2.43 0.93
C LEU A 22 6.82 -3.89 0.92
N PHE A 23 6.64 -4.60 -0.19
CA PHE A 23 7.11 -5.98 -0.37
C PHE A 23 8.63 -6.10 -0.18
N SER A 24 9.39 -5.16 -0.72
CA SER A 24 10.85 -5.16 -0.60
C SER A 24 11.31 -4.96 0.84
N GLN A 25 10.55 -4.19 1.64
CA GLN A 25 10.87 -3.90 3.04
C GLN A 25 10.33 -4.94 4.03
N ALA A 26 9.17 -5.54 3.72
CA ALA A 26 8.47 -6.49 4.58
C ALA A 26 7.83 -7.61 3.75
N PRO A 27 8.64 -8.52 3.18
CA PRO A 27 8.13 -9.60 2.32
C PRO A 27 7.18 -10.53 3.08
N PRO A 28 6.34 -11.35 2.39
CA PRO A 28 5.36 -12.22 3.03
C PRO A 28 5.93 -13.12 4.14
N ALA A 29 7.15 -13.65 3.97
CA ALA A 29 7.82 -14.43 5.01
C ALA A 29 8.07 -13.65 6.32
N LEU A 30 8.29 -12.33 6.24
CA LEU A 30 8.41 -11.47 7.42
C LEU A 30 7.05 -11.27 8.10
N VAL A 31 5.97 -11.17 7.32
CA VAL A 31 4.60 -11.10 7.83
C VAL A 31 4.24 -12.37 8.59
N GLU A 32 4.61 -13.54 8.08
CA GLU A 32 4.40 -14.82 8.77
C GLU A 32 5.10 -14.84 10.12
N LYS A 33 6.37 -14.40 10.18
CA LYS A 33 7.12 -14.26 11.45
C LYS A 33 6.48 -13.27 12.41
N HIS A 34 5.92 -12.17 11.90
CA HIS A 34 5.18 -11.22 12.72
C HIS A 34 3.90 -11.83 13.30
N ARG A 35 3.10 -12.56 12.50
CA ARG A 35 1.82 -13.14 12.93
C ARG A 35 1.97 -14.37 13.81
N LEU A 36 2.88 -15.29 13.47
CA LEU A 36 3.02 -16.61 14.11
C LEU A 36 4.03 -16.58 15.25
N GLU A 37 5.24 -16.09 14.98
CA GLU A 37 6.36 -16.13 15.95
C GLU A 37 6.36 -14.91 16.89
N LYS A 38 5.62 -13.85 16.55
CA LYS A 38 5.56 -12.57 17.29
C LYS A 38 6.93 -12.00 17.63
N SER A 39 7.91 -12.19 16.74
CA SER A 39 9.24 -11.61 16.91
C SER A 39 9.14 -10.09 17.02
N LYS A 40 9.73 -9.52 18.07
CA LYS A 40 9.74 -8.06 18.29
C LYS A 40 10.38 -7.31 17.11
N GLN A 41 11.44 -7.89 16.54
CA GLN A 41 12.14 -7.31 15.39
C GLN A 41 11.29 -7.36 14.13
N ALA A 42 10.70 -8.52 13.81
CA ALA A 42 9.82 -8.66 12.65
C ALA A 42 8.60 -7.72 12.76
N THR A 43 8.01 -7.63 13.94
CA THR A 43 6.89 -6.73 14.24
C THR A 43 7.27 -5.28 14.02
N LYS A 44 8.41 -4.83 14.59
CA LYS A 44 8.89 -3.47 14.40
C LYS A 44 9.15 -3.14 12.93
N GLN A 45 9.78 -4.05 12.19
CA GLN A 45 10.07 -3.87 10.77
C GLN A 45 8.79 -3.82 9.93
N PHE A 46 7.84 -4.72 10.19
CA PHE A 46 6.54 -4.71 9.53
C PHE A 46 5.81 -3.38 9.75
N HIS A 47 5.67 -2.93 11.00
CA HIS A 47 5.04 -1.65 11.29
C HIS A 47 5.74 -0.47 10.62
N ALA A 48 7.07 -0.41 10.69
CA ALA A 48 7.83 0.66 10.03
C ALA A 48 7.60 0.70 8.51
N SER A 49 7.51 -0.46 7.86
CA SER A 49 7.24 -0.54 6.42
C SER A 49 5.83 -0.09 6.05
N VAL A 50 4.83 -0.44 6.87
CA VAL A 50 3.43 0.00 6.69
C VAL A 50 3.30 1.51 6.91
N GLU A 51 4.03 2.07 7.88
CA GLU A 51 4.08 3.52 8.11
C GLU A 51 4.75 4.27 6.94
N ASP A 52 5.83 3.73 6.35
CA ASP A 52 6.43 4.33 5.13
C ASP A 52 5.42 4.35 3.97
N ALA A 53 4.70 3.24 3.75
CA ALA A 53 3.65 3.18 2.74
C ALA A 53 2.52 4.19 3.01
N LEU A 54 2.09 4.33 4.27
CA LEU A 54 1.10 5.31 4.70
C LEU A 54 1.56 6.74 4.39
N MET A 55 2.80 7.09 4.74
CA MET A 55 3.37 8.41 4.49
C MET A 55 3.42 8.73 2.99
N ARG A 56 3.86 7.78 2.16
CA ARG A 56 3.89 7.93 0.70
C ARG A 56 2.50 8.19 0.14
N VAL A 57 1.49 7.42 0.57
CA VAL A 57 0.11 7.59 0.12
C VAL A 57 -0.46 8.94 0.57
N ALA A 58 -0.18 9.36 1.80
CA ALA A 58 -0.60 10.67 2.31
C ALA A 58 -0.02 11.81 1.47
N GLN A 59 1.28 11.79 1.21
CA GLN A 59 1.98 12.79 0.39
C GLN A 59 1.43 12.83 -1.04
N PHE A 60 1.23 11.66 -1.66
CA PHE A 60 0.65 11.58 -2.99
C PHE A 60 -0.77 12.16 -3.04
N LYS A 61 -1.64 11.82 -2.08
CA LYS A 61 -3.00 12.37 -2.00
C LYS A 61 -3.00 13.89 -1.80
N ALA A 62 -2.07 14.42 -1.02
CA ALA A 62 -1.92 15.86 -0.82
C ALA A 62 -1.44 16.60 -2.08
N SER A 63 -0.49 16.01 -2.82
CA SER A 63 0.06 16.58 -4.05
C SER A 63 -0.92 16.50 -5.23
N GLU A 64 -1.41 15.30 -5.52
CA GLU A 64 -2.18 15.02 -6.74
C GLU A 64 -3.68 15.29 -6.56
N LYS A 65 -4.16 15.41 -5.31
CA LYS A 65 -5.57 15.65 -4.94
C LYS A 65 -6.54 14.77 -5.74
N PRO A 66 -6.36 13.42 -5.71
CA PRO A 66 -7.25 12.53 -6.46
C PRO A 66 -8.68 12.65 -5.93
N GLY A 67 -9.65 12.71 -6.84
CA GLY A 67 -11.07 12.63 -6.49
C GLY A 67 -11.42 11.26 -5.89
N ILE A 68 -12.67 11.13 -5.42
CA ILE A 68 -13.18 9.92 -4.73
C ILE A 68 -12.86 8.64 -5.52
N TYR A 69 -13.16 8.62 -6.82
CA TYR A 69 -12.86 7.48 -7.68
C TYR A 69 -11.35 7.19 -7.81
N GLY A 70 -10.51 8.23 -7.85
CA GLY A 70 -9.07 8.08 -7.88
C GLY A 70 -8.54 7.45 -6.60
N LYS A 71 -9.03 7.91 -5.44
CA LYS A 71 -8.71 7.31 -4.13
C LYS A 71 -9.11 5.84 -4.09
N ALA A 72 -10.35 5.51 -4.47
CA ALA A 72 -10.82 4.12 -4.55
C ALA A 72 -9.94 3.27 -5.47
N LYS A 73 -9.59 3.79 -6.65
CA LYS A 73 -8.73 3.08 -7.61
C LYS A 73 -7.32 2.85 -7.08
N LEU A 74 -6.75 3.83 -6.37
CA LEU A 74 -5.43 3.72 -5.72
C LEU A 74 -5.43 2.55 -4.73
N HIS A 75 -6.41 2.53 -3.82
CA HIS A 75 -6.53 1.47 -2.81
C HIS A 75 -6.79 0.09 -3.42
N LEU A 76 -7.61 0.02 -4.47
CA LEU A 76 -7.84 -1.23 -5.19
C LEU A 76 -6.56 -1.77 -5.84
N VAL A 77 -5.82 -0.91 -6.55
CA VAL A 77 -4.57 -1.31 -7.22
C VAL A 77 -3.52 -1.71 -6.20
N PHE A 78 -3.38 -0.95 -5.11
CA PHE A 78 -2.44 -1.24 -4.03
C PHE A 78 -2.74 -2.60 -3.39
N ALA A 79 -3.99 -2.84 -2.96
CA ALA A 79 -4.37 -4.10 -2.33
C ALA A 79 -4.21 -5.30 -3.28
N ASN A 80 -4.64 -5.17 -4.54
CA ASN A 80 -4.47 -6.24 -5.53
C ASN A 80 -2.98 -6.54 -5.77
N ARG A 81 -2.14 -5.51 -5.84
CA ARG A 81 -0.71 -5.69 -6.06
C ARG A 81 -0.04 -6.43 -4.90
N LEU A 82 -0.43 -6.16 -3.65
CA LEU A 82 0.07 -6.93 -2.51
C LEU A 82 -0.33 -8.42 -2.60
N LYS A 83 -1.57 -8.72 -3.01
CA LYS A 83 -2.01 -10.11 -3.22
C LYS A 83 -1.20 -10.80 -4.33
N GLU A 84 -0.96 -10.12 -5.44
CA GLU A 84 -0.10 -10.62 -6.53
C GLU A 84 1.34 -10.90 -6.08
N LEU A 85 1.84 -10.12 -5.12
CA LEU A 85 3.17 -10.29 -4.52
C LEU A 85 3.22 -11.40 -3.44
N GLY A 86 2.12 -12.11 -3.23
CA GLY A 86 2.05 -13.27 -2.34
C GLY A 86 1.67 -12.94 -0.89
N TYR A 87 1.17 -11.74 -0.59
CA TYR A 87 0.58 -11.47 0.71
C TYR A 87 -0.76 -12.21 0.83
N PRO A 88 -1.07 -12.79 2.01
CA PRO A 88 -2.40 -13.32 2.28
C PRO A 88 -3.47 -12.22 2.11
N ASP A 89 -4.62 -12.59 1.55
CA ASP A 89 -5.72 -11.67 1.25
C ASP A 89 -6.13 -10.83 2.46
N GLU A 90 -6.24 -11.45 3.63
CA GLU A 90 -6.54 -10.79 4.91
C GLU A 90 -5.52 -9.68 5.22
N VAL A 91 -4.23 -9.99 5.11
CA VAL A 91 -3.15 -9.05 5.43
C VAL A 91 -3.13 -7.89 4.44
N ALA A 92 -3.27 -8.18 3.14
CA ALA A 92 -3.32 -7.13 2.12
C ALA A 92 -4.51 -6.18 2.37
N ASN A 93 -5.66 -6.72 2.75
CA ASN A 93 -6.85 -5.93 3.08
C ASN A 93 -6.68 -5.13 4.38
N GLU A 94 -6.07 -5.71 5.42
CA GLU A 94 -5.78 -5.03 6.69
C GLU A 94 -4.83 -3.84 6.50
N ILE A 95 -3.73 -4.04 5.78
CA ILE A 95 -2.77 -2.96 5.45
C ILE A 95 -3.49 -1.86 4.67
N ASN A 96 -4.26 -2.25 3.65
CA ASN A 96 -4.99 -1.28 2.84
C ASN A 96 -6.04 -0.50 3.65
N ALA A 97 -6.78 -1.16 4.54
CA ALA A 97 -7.77 -0.53 5.41
C ALA A 97 -7.10 0.43 6.41
N TYR A 98 -5.96 0.05 6.97
CA TYR A 98 -5.16 0.92 7.83
C TYR A 98 -4.74 2.19 7.09
N ILE A 99 -4.16 2.06 5.89
CA ILE A 99 -3.74 3.23 5.10
C ILE A 99 -4.94 4.08 4.70
N LEU A 100 -6.06 3.47 4.29
CA LEU A 100 -7.28 4.20 3.91
C LEU A 100 -7.81 5.05 5.06
N THR A 101 -7.93 4.48 6.25
CA THR A 101 -8.48 5.18 7.43
C THR A 101 -7.58 6.29 7.95
N LYS A 102 -6.26 6.16 7.76
CA LYS A 102 -5.28 7.18 8.17
C LYS A 102 -4.99 8.24 7.11
N THR A 103 -5.44 8.04 5.86
CA THR A 103 -5.23 8.97 4.75
C THR A 103 -6.54 9.28 3.99
N PRO A 104 -7.54 9.92 4.61
CA PRO A 104 -8.84 10.13 4.00
C PRO A 104 -8.85 10.90 2.67
#